data_AF-A0A1R4FB26-F1
#
_entry.id   AF-A0A1R4FB26-F1
#
_cell.length_a   1.000
_cell.length_b   1.000
_cell.length_c   1.000
_cell.angle_alpha   90.00
_cell.angle_beta   90.00
_cell.angle_gamma   90.00
#
_symmetry.space_group_name_H-M   'P 1'
#
loop_
_entity.id
_entity.type
_entity.pdbx_description
1 polymer ?
#
loop_
_entity_poly.entity_id
_entity_poly.type
_entity_poly.pdbx_seq_one_letter_code
_entity_poly.pdbx_strand_id
1 'polypeptide(L)'
;MAGAALAAMAVIAPIGMLVALPGGQFALAGIVALAVAILDVVAAVALWAWLRADSPLGAPIAAAPRIAYAAVFAGAAGFLVAPTDPDRFSAVWDAGLFVFGAHLVALGVVAVRAGRLPAWIGVLVVVAGAGYATDTVLALAAPSSSVSIGTVSFVGEVVLIVWLLGWAGRARTTPTAEVR
;
A
#
# COMPACT_ATOMS: atom_id res chain seq x y z
N MET A 1 -1.82 -14.49 4.86
CA MET A 1 -2.53 -13.33 5.46
C MET A 1 -2.22 -12.03 4.75
N ALA A 2 -0.95 -11.59 4.65
CA ALA A 2 -0.60 -10.33 3.97
C ALA A 2 -1.14 -10.23 2.53
N GLY A 3 -0.87 -11.22 1.67
CA GLY A 3 -1.36 -11.21 0.28
C GLY A 3 -2.90 -11.18 0.16
N ALA A 4 -3.62 -11.82 1.08
CA ALA A 4 -5.09 -11.83 1.06
C ALA A 4 -5.69 -10.48 1.49
N ALA A 5 -5.12 -9.84 2.51
CA ALA A 5 -5.54 -8.50 2.93
C ALA A 5 -5.29 -7.47 1.80
N LEU A 6 -4.13 -7.55 1.15
CA LEU A 6 -3.82 -6.68 0.01
C LEU A 6 -4.74 -6.92 -1.19
N ALA A 7 -5.05 -8.18 -1.50
CA ALA A 7 -5.96 -8.53 -2.58
C ALA A 7 -7.39 -8.04 -2.30
N ALA A 8 -7.89 -8.23 -1.07
CA ALA A 8 -9.21 -7.74 -0.67
C ALA A 8 -9.29 -6.22 -0.81
N MET A 9 -8.29 -5.49 -0.33
CA MET A 9 -8.18 -4.04 -0.51
C MET A 9 -8.20 -3.63 -1.98
N ALA A 10 -7.40 -4.29 -2.83
CA ALA A 10 -7.30 -3.97 -4.26
C ALA A 10 -8.63 -4.13 -5.02
N VAL A 11 -9.55 -4.96 -4.51
CA VAL A 11 -10.89 -5.15 -5.09
C VAL A 11 -11.92 -4.23 -4.44
N ILE A 12 -11.87 -4.04 -3.12
CA ILE A 12 -12.85 -3.26 -2.37
C ILE A 12 -12.68 -1.76 -2.62
N ALA A 13 -11.43 -1.26 -2.67
CA ALA A 13 -11.16 0.17 -2.81
C ALA A 13 -11.76 0.78 -4.10
N PRO A 14 -11.62 0.17 -5.30
CA PRO A 14 -12.26 0.68 -6.51
C PRO A 14 -13.77 0.90 -6.41
N ILE A 15 -14.49 0.08 -5.63
CA ILE A 15 -15.94 0.23 -5.44
C ILE A 15 -16.27 1.54 -4.72
N GLY A 16 -15.51 1.88 -3.68
CA GLY A 16 -15.68 3.16 -2.98
C GLY A 16 -15.25 4.34 -3.83
N MET A 17 -14.05 4.25 -4.41
CA MET A 17 -13.36 5.40 -5.02
C MET A 17 -13.81 5.71 -6.44
N LEU A 18 -14.08 4.68 -7.26
CA LEU A 18 -14.39 4.84 -8.68
C LEU A 18 -15.88 4.70 -8.99
N VAL A 19 -16.68 4.15 -8.06
CA VAL A 19 -18.12 3.94 -8.26
C VAL A 19 -18.93 4.82 -7.31
N ALA A 20 -18.75 4.66 -6.00
CA ALA A 20 -19.58 5.37 -5.01
C ALA A 20 -19.32 6.89 -5.00
N LEU A 21 -18.06 7.33 -5.03
CA LEU A 21 -17.68 8.75 -5.01
C LEU A 21 -18.23 9.54 -6.21
N PRO A 22 -17.97 9.15 -7.48
CA PRO A 22 -18.54 9.84 -8.64
C PRO A 22 -20.07 9.78 -8.69
N GLY A 23 -20.68 8.75 -8.09
CA GLY A 23 -22.12 8.61 -7.96
C GLY A 23 -22.76 9.44 -6.85
N GLY A 24 -21.99 10.27 -6.12
CA GLY A 24 -22.49 11.09 -5.01
C GLY A 24 -22.86 10.29 -3.75
N GLN A 25 -22.47 9.02 -3.67
CA GLN A 25 -22.77 8.11 -2.55
C GLN A 25 -21.71 8.25 -1.46
N PHE A 26 -21.53 9.46 -0.93
CA PHE A 26 -20.42 9.81 -0.03
C PHE A 26 -20.36 8.96 1.24
N ALA A 27 -21.51 8.67 1.87
CA ALA A 27 -21.56 7.81 3.06
C ALA A 27 -21.05 6.38 2.77
N LEU A 28 -21.42 5.81 1.61
CA LEU A 28 -20.92 4.50 1.19
C LEU A 28 -19.41 4.54 0.92
N ALA A 29 -18.94 5.57 0.21
CA ALA A 29 -17.51 5.77 -0.05
C ALA A 29 -16.71 5.90 1.26
N GLY A 30 -17.24 6.62 2.25
CA GLY A 30 -16.65 6.72 3.59
C GLY A 30 -16.59 5.38 4.32
N ILE A 31 -17.67 4.58 4.30
CA ILE A 31 -17.69 3.23 4.89
C ILE A 31 -16.65 2.33 4.22
N VAL A 32 -16.56 2.36 2.89
CA VAL A 32 -15.57 1.58 2.13
C VAL A 32 -14.14 2.03 2.48
N ALA A 33 -13.90 3.34 2.57
CA ALA A 33 -12.61 3.89 2.96
C ALA A 33 -12.20 3.44 4.37
N LEU A 34 -13.12 3.43 5.33
CA LEU A 34 -12.86 2.92 6.68
C LEU A 34 -12.56 1.41 6.70
N ALA A 35 -13.29 0.63 5.92
CA ALA A 35 -13.02 -0.80 5.78
C ALA A 35 -11.62 -1.06 5.19
N VAL A 36 -11.23 -0.27 4.18
CA VAL A 36 -9.87 -0.32 3.59
C VAL A 36 -8.81 0.09 4.61
N ALA A 37 -9.02 1.16 5.39
CA ALA A 37 -8.08 1.55 6.44
C ALA A 37 -7.86 0.45 7.48
N ILE A 38 -8.91 -0.29 7.86
CA ILE A 38 -8.78 -1.46 8.73
C ILE A 38 -7.94 -2.56 8.06
N LEU A 39 -8.19 -2.84 6.78
CA LEU A 39 -7.39 -3.80 6.01
C LEU A 39 -5.93 -3.38 5.90
N ASP A 40 -5.62 -2.09 5.84
CA ASP A 40 -4.25 -1.60 5.85
C ASP A 40 -3.54 -1.87 7.17
N VAL A 41 -4.24 -1.73 8.30
CA VAL A 41 -3.69 -2.11 9.61
C VAL A 41 -3.40 -3.61 9.64
N VAL A 42 -4.32 -4.43 9.16
CA VAL A 42 -4.12 -5.89 9.07
C VAL A 42 -2.94 -6.23 8.16
N ALA A 43 -2.84 -5.58 7.00
CA ALA A 43 -1.74 -5.77 6.06
C ALA A 43 -0.39 -5.35 6.68
N ALA A 44 -0.34 -4.22 7.39
CA ALA A 44 0.86 -3.75 8.07
C ALA A 44 1.34 -4.74 9.15
N VAL A 45 0.42 -5.24 9.99
CA VAL A 45 0.75 -6.26 11.00
C VAL A 45 1.23 -7.55 10.34
N ALA A 46 0.58 -7.97 9.25
CA ALA A 46 0.97 -9.16 8.51
C ALA A 46 2.37 -9.02 7.85
N LEU A 47 2.68 -7.86 7.29
CA LEU A 47 3.99 -7.56 6.70
C LEU A 47 5.09 -7.47 7.77
N TRP A 48 4.78 -6.84 8.92
CA TRP A 48 5.69 -6.84 10.06
C TRP A 48 6.00 -8.27 10.53
N ALA A 49 4.97 -9.09 10.73
CA ALA A 49 5.13 -10.50 11.12
C ALA A 49 5.94 -11.32 10.09
N TRP A 50 5.76 -11.01 8.80
CA TRP A 50 6.48 -11.67 7.71
C TRP A 50 7.97 -11.31 7.66
N LEU A 51 8.34 -10.05 7.95
CA LEU A 51 9.72 -9.55 7.89
C LEU A 51 10.51 -9.66 9.19
N ARG A 52 9.84 -9.63 10.35
CA ARG A 52 10.51 -9.47 11.65
C ARG A 52 11.51 -10.58 12.01
N ALA A 53 11.38 -11.75 11.40
CA ALA A 53 12.27 -12.88 11.66
C ALA A 53 13.67 -12.68 11.06
N ASP A 54 13.79 -12.00 9.91
CA ASP A 54 15.05 -11.82 9.18
C ASP A 54 15.54 -10.37 9.23
N SER A 55 14.64 -9.41 9.47
CA SER A 55 14.99 -7.99 9.60
C SER A 55 14.19 -7.34 10.73
N PRO A 56 14.59 -7.52 12.00
CA PRO A 56 13.87 -6.97 13.15
C PRO A 56 13.84 -5.44 13.15
N LEU A 57 14.89 -4.80 12.62
CA LEU A 57 14.97 -3.34 12.46
C LEU A 57 14.29 -2.85 11.18
N GLY A 58 14.33 -3.62 10.08
CA GLY A 58 13.71 -3.24 8.81
C GLY A 58 12.19 -3.44 8.80
N ALA A 59 11.68 -4.45 9.52
CA ALA A 59 10.26 -4.73 9.62
C ALA A 59 9.41 -3.52 10.08
N PRO A 60 9.76 -2.80 11.18
CA PRO A 60 9.03 -1.59 11.55
C PRO A 60 9.20 -0.45 10.54
N ILE A 61 10.37 -0.30 9.92
CA ILE A 61 10.60 0.73 8.87
C ILE A 61 9.67 0.49 7.69
N ALA A 62 9.47 -0.76 7.30
CA ALA A 62 8.55 -1.12 6.23
C ALA A 62 7.09 -1.00 6.68
N ALA A 63 6.72 -1.45 7.89
CA ALA A 63 5.30 -1.58 8.27
C ALA A 63 4.69 -0.31 8.88
N ALA A 64 5.44 0.48 9.65
CA ALA A 64 4.92 1.63 10.38
C ALA A 64 4.34 2.73 9.46
N PRO A 65 4.95 3.07 8.30
CA PRO A 65 4.37 4.07 7.41
C PRO A 65 3.00 3.65 6.88
N ARG A 66 2.73 2.34 6.75
CA ARG A 66 1.41 1.84 6.37
C ARG A 66 0.35 2.09 7.44
N ILE A 67 0.71 1.98 8.72
CA ILE A 67 -0.19 2.34 9.83
C ILE A 67 -0.48 3.84 9.82
N ALA A 68 0.55 4.65 9.60
CA ALA A 68 0.40 6.10 9.51
C ALA A 68 -0.53 6.48 8.34
N TYR A 69 -0.33 5.88 7.16
CA TYR A 69 -1.25 6.03 6.03
C TYR A 69 -2.68 5.64 6.38
N ALA A 70 -2.90 4.48 7.00
CA ALA A 70 -4.23 4.01 7.39
C ALA A 70 -4.94 5.01 8.33
N ALA A 71 -4.20 5.61 9.27
CA ALA A 71 -4.74 6.63 10.16
C ALA A 71 -5.12 7.92 9.42
N VAL A 72 -4.27 8.39 8.49
CA VAL A 72 -4.57 9.55 7.63
C VAL A 72 -5.79 9.27 6.77
N PHE A 73 -5.87 8.09 6.15
CA PHE A 73 -6.97 7.70 5.28
C PHE A 73 -8.29 7.56 6.03
N ALA A 74 -8.28 6.98 7.24
CA ALA A 74 -9.46 6.93 8.11
C ALA A 74 -9.91 8.32 8.54
N GLY A 75 -8.97 9.23 8.84
CA GLY A 75 -9.28 10.63 9.12
C GLY A 75 -9.91 11.34 7.92
N ALA A 76 -9.37 11.11 6.72
CA ALA A 76 -9.92 11.64 5.47
C ALA A 76 -11.37 11.17 5.26
N ALA A 77 -11.65 9.89 5.47
CA ALA A 77 -12.98 9.30 5.32
C ALA A 77 -14.06 10.01 6.15
N GLY A 78 -13.70 10.66 7.26
CA GLY A 78 -14.61 11.48 8.06
C GLY A 78 -15.23 12.65 7.28
N PHE A 79 -14.49 13.23 6.33
CA PHE A 79 -14.98 14.30 5.43
C PHE A 79 -15.98 13.80 4.39
N LEU A 80 -16.21 12.48 4.26
CA LEU A 80 -17.29 11.97 3.41
C LEU A 80 -18.62 11.83 4.18
N VAL A 81 -18.59 11.99 5.50
CA VAL A 81 -19.75 11.82 6.37
C VAL A 81 -20.25 13.15 6.92
N ALA A 82 -19.40 13.92 7.63
CA ALA A 82 -19.81 15.16 8.26
C ALA A 82 -18.63 16.10 8.61
N PRO A 83 -18.54 17.32 8.01
CA PRO A 83 -19.30 17.75 6.84
C PRO A 83 -18.94 16.90 5.62
N THR A 84 -19.86 16.77 4.66
CA THR A 84 -19.57 16.12 3.37
C THR A 84 -18.77 17.08 2.49
N ASP A 85 -17.47 16.83 2.39
CA ASP A 85 -16.47 17.63 1.70
C ASP A 85 -15.52 16.69 0.92
N PRO A 86 -15.93 16.26 -0.29
CA PRO A 86 -15.16 15.32 -1.10
C PRO A 86 -13.82 15.89 -1.57
N ASP A 87 -13.72 17.21 -1.74
CA ASP A 87 -12.46 17.87 -2.14
C ASP A 87 -11.44 17.80 -1.01
N ARG A 88 -11.87 18.04 0.23
CA ARG A 88 -11.02 17.88 1.41
C ARG A 88 -10.66 16.43 1.70
N PHE A 89 -11.58 15.50 1.45
CA PHE A 89 -11.27 14.08 1.47
C PHE A 89 -10.11 13.76 0.49
N SER A 90 -10.23 14.18 -0.77
CA SER A 90 -9.22 13.92 -1.80
C SER A 90 -7.88 14.55 -1.43
N ALA A 91 -7.86 15.82 -0.99
CA ALA A 91 -6.62 16.51 -0.62
C ALA A 91 -5.88 15.81 0.54
N VAL A 92 -6.60 15.35 1.56
CA VAL A 92 -5.98 14.63 2.69
C VAL A 92 -5.54 13.23 2.28
N TRP A 93 -6.34 12.54 1.45
CA TRP A 93 -5.98 11.23 0.93
C TRP A 93 -4.73 11.28 0.05
N ASP A 94 -4.64 12.24 -0.86
CA ASP A 94 -3.49 12.47 -1.74
C ASP A 94 -2.21 12.75 -0.95
N ALA A 95 -2.31 13.51 0.14
CA ALA A 95 -1.19 13.69 1.07
C ALA A 95 -0.79 12.37 1.76
N GLY A 96 -1.78 11.52 2.09
CA GLY A 96 -1.56 10.17 2.60
C GLY A 96 -0.82 9.26 1.61
N LEU A 97 -1.08 9.40 0.31
CA LEU A 97 -0.42 8.59 -0.73
C LEU A 97 1.11 8.78 -0.76
N PHE A 98 1.63 9.92 -0.32
CA PHE A 98 3.07 10.11 -0.14
C PHE A 98 3.64 9.16 0.93
N VAL A 99 2.93 9.02 2.06
CA VAL A 99 3.30 8.12 3.15
C VAL A 99 3.19 6.66 2.70
N PHE A 100 2.17 6.34 1.91
CA PHE A 100 2.02 5.02 1.28
C PHE A 100 3.14 4.72 0.26
N GLY A 101 3.55 5.71 -0.53
CA GLY A 101 4.70 5.60 -1.42
C GLY A 101 5.99 5.29 -0.65
N ALA A 102 6.22 5.99 0.46
CA ALA A 102 7.35 5.71 1.36
C ALA A 102 7.30 4.29 1.95
N HIS A 103 6.10 3.82 2.33
CA HIS A 103 5.88 2.41 2.74
C HIS A 103 6.37 1.44 1.66
N LEU A 104 5.94 1.61 0.41
CA LEU A 104 6.30 0.70 -0.68
C LEU A 104 7.80 0.72 -0.98
N VAL A 105 8.43 1.89 -1.01
CA VAL A 105 9.88 2.00 -1.18
C VAL A 105 10.62 1.26 -0.07
N ALA A 106 10.26 1.51 1.19
CA ALA A 106 10.85 0.84 2.33
C ALA A 106 10.64 -0.68 2.29
N LEU A 107 9.42 -1.12 1.98
CA LEU A 107 9.04 -2.53 1.89
C LEU A 107 9.86 -3.25 0.81
N GLY A 108 9.92 -2.71 -0.41
CA GLY A 108 10.67 -3.32 -1.51
C GLY A 108 12.16 -3.46 -1.18
N VAL A 109 12.78 -2.40 -0.63
CA VAL A 109 14.19 -2.41 -0.25
C VAL A 109 14.47 -3.38 0.89
N VAL A 110 13.69 -3.32 1.98
CA VAL A 110 13.90 -4.17 3.16
C VAL A 110 13.65 -5.64 2.83
N ALA A 111 12.58 -5.96 2.09
CA ALA A 111 12.23 -7.34 1.77
C ALA A 111 13.27 -8.02 0.87
N VAL A 112 13.88 -7.28 -0.07
CA VAL A 112 15.00 -7.78 -0.88
C VAL A 112 16.25 -8.00 -0.03
N ARG A 113 16.60 -7.03 0.83
CA ARG A 113 17.77 -7.15 1.73
C ARG A 113 17.63 -8.29 2.74
N ALA A 114 16.40 -8.57 3.18
CA ALA A 114 16.07 -9.67 4.06
C ALA A 114 16.06 -11.05 3.35
N GLY A 115 16.31 -11.10 2.04
CA GLY A 115 16.23 -12.34 1.25
C GLY A 115 14.81 -12.91 1.12
N ARG A 116 13.79 -12.12 1.48
CA ARG A 116 12.39 -12.53 1.51
C ARG A 116 11.66 -12.24 0.20
N LEU A 117 12.19 -11.35 -0.64
CA LEU A 117 11.60 -10.99 -1.92
C LEU A 117 12.66 -11.06 -3.04
N PRO A 118 12.35 -11.63 -4.22
CA PRO A 118 13.23 -11.52 -5.38
C PRO A 118 13.53 -10.06 -5.74
N ALA A 119 14.77 -9.77 -6.10
CA ALA A 119 15.23 -8.40 -6.36
C ALA A 119 14.39 -7.67 -7.41
N TRP A 120 14.01 -8.35 -8.49
CA TRP A 120 13.20 -7.75 -9.56
C TRP A 120 11.79 -7.35 -9.08
N ILE A 121 11.16 -8.13 -8.19
CA ILE A 121 9.87 -7.77 -7.59
C ILE A 121 10.06 -6.56 -6.67
N GLY A 122 11.12 -6.57 -5.86
CA GLY A 122 11.44 -5.43 -5.00
C GLY A 122 11.65 -4.13 -5.78
N VAL A 123 12.31 -4.18 -6.94
CA VAL A 123 12.46 -3.02 -7.82
C VAL A 123 11.10 -2.52 -8.32
N LEU A 124 10.22 -3.43 -8.79
CA LEU A 124 8.87 -3.04 -9.22
C LEU A 124 8.07 -2.38 -8.09
N VAL A 125 8.17 -2.90 -6.87
CA VAL A 125 7.51 -2.32 -5.68
C VAL A 125 8.10 -0.94 -5.33
N VAL A 126 9.42 -0.76 -5.43
CA VAL A 126 10.06 0.55 -5.21
C VAL A 126 9.61 1.56 -6.27
N VAL A 127 9.54 1.15 -7.53
CA VAL A 127 9.03 2.01 -8.63
C VAL A 127 7.56 2.37 -8.40
N ALA A 128 6.74 1.43 -7.94
CA ALA A 128 5.36 1.69 -7.53
C ALA A 128 5.28 2.79 -6.46
N GLY A 129 6.09 2.64 -5.40
CA GLY A 129 6.15 3.63 -4.31
C GLY A 129 6.64 5.01 -4.75
N ALA A 130 7.64 5.06 -5.63
CA ALA A 130 8.14 6.31 -6.20
C ALA A 130 7.10 7.02 -7.07
N GLY A 131 6.27 6.26 -7.80
CA GLY A 131 5.13 6.80 -8.56
C GLY A 131 4.16 7.55 -7.66
N TYR A 132 3.71 6.95 -6.56
CA TYR A 132 2.83 7.64 -5.60
C TYR A 132 3.45 8.89 -5.00
N ALA A 133 4.73 8.82 -4.58
CA ALA A 133 5.40 9.99 -4.02
C ALA A 133 5.54 11.12 -5.04
N THR A 134 5.78 10.79 -6.31
CA THR A 134 5.89 11.77 -7.39
C THR A 134 4.55 12.41 -7.69
N ASP A 135 3.46 11.64 -7.71
CA ASP A 135 2.10 12.18 -7.92
C ASP A 135 1.74 13.22 -6.85
N THR A 136 2.04 12.94 -5.56
CA THR A 136 1.80 13.92 -4.49
C THR A 136 2.66 15.18 -4.65
N VAL A 137 3.93 15.06 -5.02
CA VAL A 137 4.81 16.22 -5.26
C VAL A 137 4.33 17.04 -6.46
N LEU A 138 3.88 16.37 -7.52
CA LEU A 138 3.39 17.01 -8.73
C LEU A 138 2.08 17.76 -8.47
N ALA A 139 1.17 17.20 -7.68
CA ALA A 139 -0.05 17.88 -7.26
C ALA A 139 0.23 19.20 -6.50
N LEU A 140 1.31 19.26 -5.72
CA LEU A 140 1.73 20.47 -5.00
C LEU A 140 2.48 21.47 -5.90
N ALA A 141 3.34 20.99 -6.79
CA ALA A 141 4.22 21.83 -7.60
C ALA A 141 3.56 22.33 -8.90
N ALA A 142 2.63 21.57 -9.47
CA ALA A 142 1.95 21.87 -10.72
C ALA A 142 0.48 21.39 -10.69
N PRO A 143 -0.41 22.10 -9.97
CA PRO A 143 -1.82 21.70 -9.79
C PRO A 143 -2.64 21.57 -11.09
N SER A 144 -2.14 22.13 -12.20
CA SER A 144 -2.78 22.06 -13.52
C SER A 144 -2.33 20.87 -14.38
N SER A 145 -1.43 20.03 -13.87
CA SER A 145 -0.97 18.84 -14.58
C SER A 145 -1.91 17.65 -14.37
N SER A 146 -2.31 16.98 -15.45
CA SER A 146 -3.20 15.80 -15.43
C SER A 146 -2.43 14.46 -15.43
N VAL A 147 -1.12 14.50 -15.18
CA VAL A 147 -0.25 13.32 -15.23
C VAL A 147 -0.32 12.59 -13.90
N SER A 148 -0.78 11.33 -13.91
CA SER A 148 -0.64 10.41 -12.78
C SER A 148 0.30 9.27 -13.17
N ILE A 149 1.48 9.26 -12.57
CA ILE A 149 2.51 8.24 -12.71
C ILE A 149 2.13 7.02 -11.87
N GLY A 150 1.50 7.23 -10.71
CA GLY A 150 0.99 6.20 -9.79
C GLY A 150 0.06 5.19 -10.47
N THR A 151 -0.78 5.67 -11.40
CA THR A 151 -1.74 4.84 -12.15
C THR A 151 -1.08 3.73 -12.96
N VAL A 152 0.14 3.96 -13.47
CA VAL A 152 0.88 2.96 -14.25
C VAL A 152 1.83 2.15 -13.36
N SER A 153 2.34 2.75 -12.28
CA SER A 153 3.32 2.12 -11.40
C SER A 153 2.71 1.13 -10.40
N PHE A 154 1.38 1.14 -10.21
CA PHE A 154 0.64 0.17 -9.38
C PHE A 154 0.90 -1.30 -9.74
N VAL A 155 1.37 -1.59 -10.96
CA VAL A 155 1.78 -2.94 -11.40
C VAL A 155 2.71 -3.64 -10.39
N GLY A 156 3.61 -2.89 -9.73
CA GLY A 156 4.48 -3.46 -8.71
C GLY A 156 3.72 -4.02 -7.50
N GLU A 157 2.60 -3.40 -7.12
CA GLU A 157 1.73 -3.89 -6.05
C GLU A 157 0.99 -5.15 -6.47
N VAL A 158 0.46 -5.21 -7.69
CA VAL A 158 -0.20 -6.42 -8.21
C VAL A 158 0.74 -7.61 -8.19
N VAL A 159 1.96 -7.40 -8.68
CA VAL A 159 3.00 -8.46 -8.69
C VAL A 159 3.33 -8.88 -7.25
N LEU A 160 3.45 -7.94 -6.32
CA LEU A 160 3.67 -8.24 -4.90
C LEU A 160 2.52 -9.06 -4.30
N ILE A 161 1.26 -8.70 -4.58
CA ILE A 161 0.07 -9.42 -4.11
C ILE A 161 0.10 -10.87 -4.58
N VAL A 162 0.26 -11.07 -5.89
CA VAL A 162 0.30 -12.40 -6.52
C VAL A 162 1.44 -13.23 -5.92
N TRP A 163 2.62 -12.62 -5.75
CA TRP A 163 3.77 -13.29 -5.15
C TRP A 163 3.51 -13.69 -3.69
N LEU A 164 2.92 -12.80 -2.88
CA LEU A 164 2.61 -13.07 -1.47
C LEU A 164 1.55 -14.16 -1.31
N LEU A 165 0.57 -14.23 -2.21
CA LEU A 165 -0.47 -15.26 -2.22
C LEU A 165 0.09 -16.63 -2.59
N GLY A 166 0.96 -16.71 -3.60
CA GLY A 166 1.44 -17.99 -4.10
C GLY A 166 2.69 -18.51 -3.41
N TRP A 167 3.67 -17.67 -3.10
CA TRP A 167 5.06 -18.11 -2.83
C TRP A 167 5.65 -17.70 -1.48
N ALA A 168 5.01 -16.80 -0.72
CA ALA A 168 5.56 -16.31 0.55
C ALA A 168 5.88 -17.41 1.59
N GLY A 169 5.14 -18.53 1.57
CA GLY A 169 5.36 -19.67 2.47
C GLY A 169 6.39 -20.70 1.99
N ARG A 170 6.79 -20.66 0.70
CA ARG A 170 7.66 -21.66 0.07
C ARG A 170 9.14 -21.27 0.03
N ALA A 171 9.48 -20.02 0.36
CA ALA A 171 10.82 -19.46 0.19
C ALA A 171 11.92 -20.02 1.13
N ARG A 172 11.69 -21.16 1.80
CA ARG A 172 12.71 -21.84 2.61
C ARG A 172 12.81 -23.31 2.26
N THR A 173 13.58 -23.59 1.22
CA THR A 173 14.29 -24.87 1.09
C THR A 173 15.70 -24.56 0.62
N THR A 174 16.61 -24.33 1.57
CA THR A 174 18.03 -24.50 1.27
C THR A 174 18.29 -26.00 1.33
N PRO A 175 18.78 -26.65 0.25
CA PRO A 175 19.22 -28.04 0.32
C PRO A 175 20.29 -28.16 1.40
N THR A 176 20.07 -29.02 2.39
CA THR A 176 21.14 -29.50 3.27
C THR A 176 22.23 -30.07 2.38
N ALA A 177 23.37 -29.40 2.31
CA ALA A 177 24.59 -29.98 1.77
C ALA A 177 24.90 -31.21 2.63
N GLU A 178 24.64 -32.40 2.08
CA GLU A 178 25.15 -33.64 2.64
C GLU A 178 26.68 -33.53 2.67
N VAL A 179 27.22 -33.58 3.88
CA VAL A 179 28.63 -33.82 4.13
C VAL A 179 28.94 -35.23 3.61
N ARG A 180 29.79 -35.32 2.59
CA ARG A 180 30.54 -36.52 2.25
C ARG A 180 31.96 -36.14 1.87
#